data_AF-A0A821YYN6-F1
#
_entry.id   AF-A0A821YYN6-F1
#
_cell.length_a   1.000
_cell.length_b   1.000
_cell.length_c   1.000
_cell.angle_alpha   90.00
_cell.angle_beta   90.00
_cell.angle_gamma   90.00
#
_symmetry.space_group_name_H-M   'P 1'
#
loop_
_entity.id
_entity.type
_entity.pdbx_description
1 polymer ?
#
loop_
_entity_poly.entity_id
_entity_poly.type
_entity_poly.pdbx_seq_one_letter_code
_entity_poly.pdbx_strand_id
1 'polypeptide(L)'
;MYVQQNNKAINYFQICFRGGAIFLEDGVEIGNVLRGNLAVFVRTSSSLLNEDVTPAAFWVTNPNNTVEHNAVAGGTHFGYWYRMLETPDGPSFAMYPSFCPHRQPFGRFFNNSVHSVGRFGVWIFPEYAPTIDGSCSADSPYQAVFDRLTSWRNNRGIEWVMSSTIQIRNTVVFDNHDTGIRCVTAINHQSLNRPNLRNTFYFENNGSSVINSIIIGDTGTSGSAIVPGEGGLVVMWDRGLRVRNITFINFPSASTQALYGPVIAGRCTLRCGGWLTKFSQLSFINVQNRGNFRWPYDGLYQDEDGTLSGVVGGIVLSP
;
A
#
# COMPACT_ATOMS: atom_id res chain seq x y z
N MET A 1 6.56 10.91 19.56
CA MET A 1 5.60 12.00 19.76
C MET A 1 4.22 11.39 19.65
N TYR A 2 3.53 11.34 20.78
CA TYR A 2 2.13 10.94 20.82
C TYR A 2 1.25 12.10 20.37
N VAL A 3 0.24 11.82 19.54
CA VAL A 3 -0.72 12.83 19.03
C VAL A 3 -2.13 12.43 19.43
N GLN A 4 -2.72 13.18 20.37
CA GLN A 4 -4.10 13.01 20.81
C GLN A 4 -5.10 13.56 19.78
N GLN A 5 -6.37 13.16 19.85
CA GLN A 5 -7.46 13.56 18.95
C GLN A 5 -7.55 15.08 18.67
N ASN A 6 -7.90 15.45 17.43
CA ASN A 6 -8.04 16.84 16.94
C ASN A 6 -6.82 17.77 17.13
N ASN A 7 -5.61 17.21 17.17
CA ASN A 7 -4.37 17.98 17.31
C ASN A 7 -3.62 18.19 16.01
N LYS A 8 -2.65 19.11 16.06
CA LYS A 8 -1.76 19.44 14.95
C LYS A 8 -0.32 19.13 15.33
N ALA A 9 0.30 18.18 14.64
CA ALA A 9 1.72 17.94 14.67
C ALA A 9 2.35 18.50 13.39
N ILE A 10 2.91 19.72 13.48
CA ILE A 10 3.41 20.47 12.33
C ILE A 10 4.89 20.79 12.51
N ASN A 11 5.70 20.50 11.49
CA ASN A 11 7.13 20.82 11.44
C ASN A 11 7.98 20.22 12.58
N TYR A 12 7.61 19.04 13.07
CA TYR A 12 8.44 18.29 14.02
C TYR A 12 9.57 17.55 13.31
N PHE A 13 10.72 17.50 13.98
CA PHE A 13 11.90 16.78 13.53
C PHE A 13 12.33 15.75 14.57
N GLN A 14 12.39 14.48 14.19
CA GLN A 14 12.84 13.39 15.06
C GLN A 14 14.03 12.65 14.42
N ILE A 15 15.14 12.53 15.16
CA ILE A 15 16.36 11.87 14.71
C ILE A 15 16.72 10.73 15.66
N CYS A 16 17.15 9.59 15.12
CA CYS A 16 17.70 8.46 15.89
C CYS A 16 16.76 7.96 17.00
N PHE A 17 15.46 7.94 16.70
CA PHE A 17 14.45 7.52 17.65
C PHE A 17 14.43 6.00 17.80
N ARG A 18 14.27 5.49 19.03
CA ARG A 18 14.08 4.07 19.31
C ARG A 18 12.59 3.82 19.60
N GLY A 19 11.94 2.98 18.80
CA GLY A 19 10.48 2.80 18.80
C GLY A 19 9.76 3.65 17.75
N GLY A 20 8.44 3.79 17.86
CA GLY A 20 7.60 4.59 16.97
C GLY A 20 7.84 6.10 17.12
N ALA A 21 8.17 6.78 16.01
CA ALA A 21 8.56 8.20 16.08
C ALA A 21 7.35 9.13 16.27
N ILE A 22 6.38 9.14 15.35
CA ILE A 22 5.13 9.91 15.45
C ILE A 22 3.98 8.91 15.41
N PHE A 23 3.18 8.82 16.48
CA PHE A 23 2.15 7.78 16.57
C PHE A 23 0.82 8.27 17.13
N LEU A 24 -0.24 7.69 16.58
CA LEU A 24 -1.57 7.59 17.17
C LEU A 24 -1.60 6.26 17.92
N GLU A 25 -2.09 6.22 19.15
CA GLU A 25 -1.83 5.10 20.06
C GLU A 25 -2.95 4.07 19.98
N ASP A 26 -4.17 4.49 20.31
CA ASP A 26 -5.25 3.55 20.62
C ASP A 26 -6.21 3.32 19.44
N GLY A 27 -6.16 4.17 18.41
CA GLY A 27 -7.01 4.06 17.22
C GLY A 27 -8.32 4.83 17.31
N VAL A 28 -8.53 5.63 18.36
CA VAL A 28 -9.69 6.55 18.48
C VAL A 28 -9.34 7.99 18.10
N GLU A 29 -8.06 8.28 17.88
CA GLU A 29 -7.55 9.60 17.54
C GLU A 29 -7.86 9.94 16.07
N ILE A 30 -8.89 10.74 15.86
CA ILE A 30 -9.32 11.27 14.55
C ILE A 30 -9.08 12.78 14.45
N GLY A 31 -9.16 13.30 13.22
CA GLY A 31 -9.15 14.74 12.95
C GLY A 31 -7.77 15.40 13.13
N ASN A 32 -6.72 14.62 13.33
CA ASN A 32 -5.37 15.13 13.50
C ASN A 32 -4.77 15.60 12.18
N VAL A 33 -3.83 16.54 12.27
CA VAL A 33 -3.03 17.02 11.14
C VAL A 33 -1.56 16.77 11.43
N LEU A 34 -0.97 15.79 10.75
CA LEU A 34 0.46 15.49 10.72
C LEU A 34 1.03 16.09 9.42
N ARG A 35 1.63 17.28 9.50
CA ARG A 35 2.09 18.02 8.32
C ARG A 35 3.54 18.50 8.41
N GLY A 36 4.31 18.30 7.36
CA GLY A 36 5.65 18.90 7.25
C GLY A 36 6.67 18.33 8.24
N ASN A 37 6.42 17.14 8.79
CA ASN A 37 7.31 16.53 9.76
C ASN A 37 8.40 15.71 9.05
N LEU A 38 9.55 15.58 9.72
CA LEU A 38 10.68 14.78 9.25
C LEU A 38 11.10 13.78 10.33
N ALA A 39 11.12 12.50 9.96
CA ALA A 39 11.58 11.41 10.83
C ALA A 39 12.81 10.73 10.20
N VAL A 40 13.89 10.61 10.97
CA VAL A 40 15.19 10.14 10.48
C VAL A 40 15.74 9.05 11.40
N PHE A 41 16.21 7.95 10.81
CA PHE A 41 16.82 6.81 11.51
C PHE A 41 15.96 6.26 12.65
N VAL A 42 14.73 5.85 12.33
CA VAL A 42 13.84 5.17 13.30
C VAL A 42 14.32 3.74 13.52
N ARG A 43 14.61 3.36 14.77
CA ARG A 43 15.28 2.11 15.13
C ARG A 43 14.43 1.28 16.08
N THR A 44 14.65 -0.04 16.01
CA THR A 44 14.00 -1.00 16.91
C THR A 44 14.33 -0.68 18.38
N SER A 45 13.36 -0.90 19.26
CA SER A 45 13.50 -0.82 20.71
C SER A 45 12.85 -2.05 21.34
N SER A 46 13.56 -2.69 22.27
CA SER A 46 13.01 -3.80 23.07
C SER A 46 12.67 -3.37 24.50
N SER A 47 12.68 -2.06 24.78
CA SER A 47 12.49 -1.50 26.13
C SER A 47 11.23 -0.62 26.24
N LEU A 48 10.41 -0.59 25.20
CA LEU A 48 9.17 0.20 25.13
C LEU A 48 7.98 -0.74 24.86
N LEU A 49 7.03 -0.39 24.00
CA LEU A 49 5.90 -1.25 23.65
C LEU A 49 6.35 -2.45 22.82
N ASN A 50 5.53 -3.50 22.77
CA ASN A 50 5.85 -4.70 21.97
C ASN A 50 6.03 -4.35 20.49
N GLU A 51 5.27 -3.38 19.99
CA GLU A 51 5.30 -2.90 18.61
C GLU A 51 6.58 -2.12 18.28
N ASP A 52 7.29 -1.61 19.30
CA ASP A 52 8.54 -0.87 19.12
C ASP A 52 9.71 -1.78 18.70
N VAL A 53 9.53 -3.10 18.76
CA VAL A 53 10.46 -4.06 18.14
C VAL A 53 10.39 -3.99 16.60
N THR A 54 9.25 -3.58 16.04
CA THR A 54 8.97 -3.37 14.60
C THR A 54 8.44 -1.94 14.34
N PRO A 55 9.27 -0.90 14.53
CA PRO A 55 8.79 0.48 14.62
C PRO A 55 8.40 1.07 13.26
N ALA A 56 7.54 2.08 13.31
CA ALA A 56 7.23 2.95 12.19
C ALA A 56 7.63 4.40 12.48
N ALA A 57 8.03 5.14 11.45
CA ALA A 57 8.23 6.58 11.59
C ALA A 57 6.90 7.32 11.82
N PHE A 58 5.86 6.90 11.11
CA PHE A 58 4.49 7.32 11.33
C PHE A 58 3.64 6.09 11.59
N TRP A 59 3.16 5.94 12.82
CA TRP A 59 2.24 4.89 13.20
C TRP A 59 0.82 5.45 13.28
N VAL A 60 0.01 5.10 12.29
CA VAL A 60 -1.34 5.63 12.08
C VAL A 60 -2.33 4.51 12.42
N THR A 61 -2.86 4.51 13.64
CA THR A 61 -3.84 3.51 14.11
C THR A 61 -5.28 3.85 13.72
N ASN A 62 -5.52 5.09 13.29
CA ASN A 62 -6.81 5.53 12.75
C ASN A 62 -6.62 6.27 11.42
N PRO A 63 -7.35 5.90 10.35
CA PRO A 63 -7.13 6.46 9.02
C PRO A 63 -7.79 7.83 8.83
N ASN A 64 -8.70 8.24 9.73
CA ASN A 64 -9.42 9.52 9.65
C ASN A 64 -8.57 10.68 10.19
N ASN A 65 -7.38 10.85 9.59
CA ASN A 65 -6.40 11.87 9.93
C ASN A 65 -5.77 12.42 8.65
N THR A 66 -5.23 13.65 8.72
CA THR A 66 -4.49 14.28 7.63
C THR A 66 -3.00 14.04 7.82
N VAL A 67 -2.39 13.30 6.89
CA VAL A 67 -0.95 12.99 6.86
C VAL A 67 -0.39 13.50 5.54
N GLU A 68 0.30 14.62 5.54
CA GLU A 68 0.78 15.23 4.30
C GLU A 68 2.09 16.00 4.41
N HIS A 69 2.82 16.09 3.29
CA HIS A 69 4.09 16.81 3.23
C HIS A 69 5.15 16.31 4.24
N ASN A 70 5.02 15.07 4.73
CA ASN A 70 5.99 14.49 5.65
C ASN A 70 7.09 13.76 4.88
N ALA A 71 8.25 13.64 5.52
CA ALA A 71 9.40 12.92 4.98
C ALA A 71 9.95 11.91 5.99
N VAL A 72 10.33 10.74 5.49
CA VAL A 72 11.01 9.70 6.27
C VAL A 72 12.32 9.34 5.60
N ALA A 73 13.42 9.39 6.35
CA ALA A 73 14.76 9.08 5.85
C ALA A 73 15.46 8.07 6.77
N GLY A 74 15.54 6.82 6.33
CA GLY A 74 16.21 5.77 7.09
C GLY A 74 15.36 5.20 8.22
N GLY A 75 15.28 3.88 8.30
CA GLY A 75 14.63 3.19 9.40
C GLY A 75 14.81 1.69 9.34
N THR A 76 14.65 0.98 10.45
CA THR A 76 14.83 -0.48 10.45
C THR A 76 13.64 -1.22 9.81
N HIS A 77 12.43 -0.64 9.89
CA HIS A 77 11.19 -1.31 9.49
C HIS A 77 10.32 -0.45 8.58
N PHE A 78 9.43 0.38 9.14
CA PHE A 78 8.35 1.01 8.36
C PHE A 78 8.50 2.53 8.29
N GLY A 79 8.17 3.12 7.13
CA GLY A 79 7.97 4.56 7.04
C GLY A 79 6.64 4.96 7.64
N TYR A 80 5.56 4.61 6.94
CA TYR A 80 4.19 4.83 7.38
C TYR A 80 3.51 3.48 7.60
N TRP A 81 3.01 3.24 8.80
CA TRP A 81 2.22 2.06 9.11
C TRP A 81 0.79 2.46 9.43
N TYR A 82 -0.11 2.17 8.51
CA TYR A 82 -1.55 2.26 8.69
C TYR A 82 -2.04 0.95 9.32
N ARG A 83 -2.10 0.95 10.66
CA ARG A 83 -2.42 -0.22 11.50
C ARG A 83 -3.78 -0.07 12.14
N MET A 84 -4.82 -0.17 11.33
CA MET A 84 -6.18 -0.11 11.83
C MET A 84 -6.59 -1.48 12.38
N LEU A 85 -7.02 -1.49 13.64
CA LEU A 85 -7.54 -2.68 14.29
C LEU A 85 -9.06 -2.78 14.15
N GLU A 86 -9.60 -3.96 14.47
CA GLU A 86 -11.05 -4.19 14.52
C GLU A 86 -11.72 -3.35 15.62
N THR A 87 -11.07 -3.26 16.78
CA THR A 87 -11.47 -2.44 17.93
C THR A 87 -10.28 -1.58 18.38
N PRO A 88 -10.50 -0.52 19.17
CA PRO A 88 -9.39 0.24 19.77
C PRO A 88 -8.50 -0.65 20.62
N ASP A 89 -7.24 -0.26 20.74
CA ASP A 89 -6.29 -0.88 21.66
C ASP A 89 -6.26 -0.15 23.01
N GLY A 90 -5.45 -0.65 23.94
CA GLY A 90 -5.12 0.06 25.17
C GLY A 90 -6.35 0.43 26.04
N PRO A 91 -6.26 1.52 26.84
CA PRO A 91 -7.36 1.99 27.68
C PRO A 91 -8.63 2.35 26.91
N SER A 92 -8.49 2.76 25.64
CA SER A 92 -9.63 3.15 24.81
C SER A 92 -10.56 1.99 24.46
N PHE A 93 -10.09 0.73 24.50
CA PHE A 93 -10.93 -0.44 24.24
C PHE A 93 -12.19 -0.47 25.14
N ALA A 94 -11.99 -0.24 26.44
CA ALA A 94 -13.09 -0.26 27.41
C ALA A 94 -14.03 0.95 27.28
N MET A 95 -13.50 2.09 26.83
CA MET A 95 -14.25 3.34 26.70
C MET A 95 -15.05 3.42 25.40
N TYR A 96 -14.54 2.80 24.32
CA TYR A 96 -15.12 2.86 22.98
C TYR A 96 -15.23 1.47 22.31
N PRO A 97 -15.91 0.50 22.94
CA PRO A 97 -15.92 -0.89 22.47
C PRO A 97 -16.63 -1.10 21.12
N SER A 98 -17.45 -0.14 20.68
CA SER A 98 -18.15 -0.17 19.39
C SER A 98 -17.49 0.69 18.31
N PHE A 99 -16.32 1.26 18.60
CA PHE A 99 -15.56 2.01 17.61
C PHE A 99 -14.76 1.04 16.74
N CYS A 100 -14.78 1.22 15.41
CA CYS A 100 -14.09 0.32 14.48
C CYS A 100 -13.07 1.09 13.63
N PRO A 101 -11.80 1.19 14.07
CA PRO A 101 -10.76 1.92 13.34
C PRO A 101 -10.62 1.49 11.87
N HIS A 102 -10.68 0.18 11.58
CA HIS A 102 -10.57 -0.36 10.22
C HIS A 102 -11.75 -0.02 9.29
N ARG A 103 -12.87 0.49 9.84
CA ARG A 103 -14.03 0.95 9.06
C ARG A 103 -14.05 2.45 8.87
N GLN A 104 -13.28 3.21 9.64
CA GLN A 104 -13.32 4.66 9.62
C GLN A 104 -13.05 5.22 8.21
N PRO A 105 -13.77 6.28 7.80
CA PRO A 105 -13.48 6.99 6.55
C PRO A 105 -12.02 7.43 6.51
N PHE A 106 -11.46 7.42 5.31
CA PHE A 106 -10.09 7.84 5.10
C PHE A 106 -10.01 9.37 5.15
N GLY A 107 -9.06 9.90 5.93
CA GLY A 107 -8.72 11.31 5.94
C GLY A 107 -7.94 11.67 4.68
N ARG A 108 -6.67 12.06 4.83
CA ARG A 108 -5.84 12.51 3.71
C ARG A 108 -4.44 11.95 3.81
N PHE A 109 -3.94 11.39 2.72
CA PHE A 109 -2.53 11.09 2.52
C PHE A 109 -2.05 11.79 1.25
N PHE A 110 -1.19 12.80 1.41
CA PHE A 110 -0.80 13.64 0.27
C PHE A 110 0.66 14.08 0.33
N ASN A 111 1.39 13.88 -0.77
CA ASN A 111 2.75 14.43 -0.93
C ASN A 111 3.72 14.04 0.18
N ASN A 112 3.68 12.78 0.61
CA ASN A 112 4.64 12.25 1.56
C ASN A 112 5.81 11.59 0.82
N SER A 113 6.99 11.57 1.45
CA SER A 113 8.15 10.85 0.96
C SER A 113 8.68 9.87 2.01
N VAL A 114 9.27 8.76 1.53
CA VAL A 114 9.94 7.78 2.39
C VAL A 114 11.06 7.08 1.64
N HIS A 115 12.21 6.94 2.29
CA HIS A 115 13.28 6.14 1.75
C HIS A 115 14.16 5.46 2.78
N SER A 116 14.91 4.46 2.30
CA SER A 116 15.94 3.76 3.07
C SER A 116 15.40 3.08 4.33
N VAL A 117 14.14 2.64 4.32
CA VAL A 117 13.57 1.84 5.41
C VAL A 117 13.74 0.34 5.11
N GLY A 118 14.11 -0.44 6.14
CA GLY A 118 14.48 -1.85 5.98
C GLY A 118 13.32 -2.77 5.57
N ARG A 119 12.06 -2.32 5.63
CA ARG A 119 10.90 -3.06 5.15
C ARG A 119 10.05 -2.19 4.21
N PHE A 120 8.95 -1.62 4.68
CA PHE A 120 7.92 -1.05 3.82
C PHE A 120 7.92 0.47 3.94
N GLY A 121 7.98 1.17 2.80
CA GLY A 121 7.81 2.62 2.77
C GLY A 121 6.45 3.02 3.35
N VAL A 122 5.38 2.43 2.81
CA VAL A 122 4.02 2.48 3.37
C VAL A 122 3.48 1.07 3.51
N TRP A 123 2.92 0.75 4.68
CA TRP A 123 2.28 -0.52 4.96
C TRP A 123 0.87 -0.32 5.49
N ILE A 124 -0.12 -0.90 4.83
CA ILE A 124 -1.53 -0.92 5.25
C ILE A 124 -1.86 -2.36 5.63
N PHE A 125 -1.86 -2.64 6.94
CA PHE A 125 -2.03 -3.97 7.53
C PHE A 125 -2.35 -3.81 9.03
N PRO A 126 -3.26 -4.59 9.64
CA PRO A 126 -3.78 -5.89 9.18
C PRO A 126 -4.85 -5.83 8.11
N GLU A 127 -5.95 -5.11 8.34
CA GLU A 127 -7.08 -4.99 7.43
C GLU A 127 -7.52 -3.53 7.35
N TYR A 128 -7.96 -3.10 6.16
CA TYR A 128 -8.63 -1.83 6.00
C TYR A 128 -9.81 -1.91 5.01
N ALA A 129 -11.02 -1.72 5.52
CA ALA A 129 -12.26 -1.79 4.76
C ALA A 129 -13.13 -0.56 5.06
N PRO A 130 -12.69 0.64 4.62
CA PRO A 130 -13.36 1.88 4.95
C PRO A 130 -14.80 1.92 4.45
N THR A 131 -15.67 2.50 5.26
CA THR A 131 -17.07 2.75 4.93
C THR A 131 -17.42 4.20 5.13
N ILE A 132 -18.50 4.66 4.49
CA ILE A 132 -18.96 6.05 4.58
C ILE A 132 -19.29 6.42 6.04
N ASP A 133 -19.97 5.54 6.75
CA ASP A 133 -20.44 5.80 8.13
C ASP A 133 -19.38 5.49 9.19
N GLY A 134 -18.34 4.72 8.86
CA GLY A 134 -17.29 4.32 9.80
C GLY A 134 -17.71 3.29 10.86
N SER A 135 -18.98 2.88 10.89
CA SER A 135 -19.48 1.93 11.88
C SER A 135 -19.07 0.49 11.55
N CYS A 136 -18.99 -0.35 12.58
CA CYS A 136 -18.60 -1.77 12.45
C CYS A 136 -19.52 -2.58 11.52
N SER A 137 -20.81 -2.22 11.48
CA SER A 137 -21.83 -2.89 10.67
C SER A 137 -22.09 -2.23 9.32
N ALA A 138 -21.43 -1.09 9.02
CA ALA A 138 -21.63 -0.40 7.76
C ALA A 138 -21.12 -1.22 6.56
N ASP A 139 -21.83 -1.07 5.45
CA ASP A 139 -21.59 -1.82 4.21
C ASP A 139 -21.28 -0.94 3.00
N SER A 140 -21.50 0.37 3.10
CA SER A 140 -21.27 1.32 2.02
C SER A 140 -19.78 1.67 1.94
N PRO A 141 -19.03 1.20 0.92
CA PRO A 141 -17.59 1.40 0.86
C PRO A 141 -17.22 2.88 0.67
N TYR A 142 -16.08 3.27 1.23
CA TYR A 142 -15.52 4.61 1.07
C TYR A 142 -14.12 4.52 0.47
N GLN A 143 -13.80 5.33 -0.54
CA GLN A 143 -12.51 5.23 -1.20
C GLN A 143 -11.38 5.87 -0.37
N ALA A 144 -10.35 5.09 -0.04
CA ALA A 144 -9.13 5.59 0.58
C ALA A 144 -8.08 5.93 -0.48
N VAL A 145 -7.67 7.19 -0.57
CA VAL A 145 -6.77 7.68 -1.62
C VAL A 145 -5.40 8.04 -1.07
N PHE A 146 -4.39 7.25 -1.42
CA PHE A 146 -2.98 7.54 -1.19
C PHE A 146 -2.42 8.30 -2.39
N ASP A 147 -2.28 9.62 -2.24
CA ASP A 147 -1.96 10.52 -3.34
C ASP A 147 -0.53 11.07 -3.22
N ARG A 148 0.18 11.08 -4.34
CA ARG A 148 1.48 11.75 -4.51
C ARG A 148 2.55 11.25 -3.53
N LEU A 149 2.68 9.94 -3.39
CA LEU A 149 3.79 9.31 -2.67
C LEU A 149 5.07 9.31 -3.53
N THR A 150 6.20 9.64 -2.92
CA THR A 150 7.53 9.33 -3.49
C THR A 150 8.24 8.35 -2.57
N SER A 151 8.51 7.13 -3.04
CA SER A 151 9.07 6.06 -2.18
C SER A 151 10.20 5.28 -2.85
N TRP A 152 11.38 5.26 -2.23
CA TRP A 152 12.56 4.61 -2.83
C TRP A 152 13.51 3.96 -1.85
N ARG A 153 14.32 3.01 -2.33
CA ARG A 153 15.34 2.30 -1.51
C ARG A 153 14.79 1.70 -0.23
N ASN A 154 13.52 1.33 -0.24
CA ASN A 154 12.90 0.52 0.80
C ASN A 154 13.01 -0.95 0.38
N ASN A 155 12.63 -1.90 1.24
CA ASN A 155 12.42 -3.26 0.75
C ASN A 155 11.23 -3.29 -0.21
N ARG A 156 10.09 -2.72 0.19
CA ARG A 156 8.95 -2.45 -0.71
C ARG A 156 8.52 -1.00 -0.62
N GLY A 157 8.08 -0.44 -1.74
CA GLY A 157 7.67 0.96 -1.79
C GLY A 157 6.38 1.22 -1.01
N ILE A 158 5.27 0.66 -1.49
CA ILE A 158 3.97 0.72 -0.81
C ILE A 158 3.26 -0.63 -0.95
N GLU A 159 2.73 -1.12 0.17
CA GLU A 159 1.98 -2.36 0.25
C GLU A 159 0.68 -2.15 1.01
N TRP A 160 -0.43 -2.67 0.45
CA TRP A 160 -1.64 -2.93 1.22
C TRP A 160 -1.92 -4.42 1.28
N VAL A 161 -2.46 -4.85 2.41
CA VAL A 161 -2.82 -6.23 2.70
C VAL A 161 -4.23 -6.26 3.27
N MET A 162 -5.07 -7.19 2.80
CA MET A 162 -6.44 -7.44 3.26
C MET A 162 -7.23 -6.14 3.32
N SER A 163 -7.18 -5.38 2.24
CA SER A 163 -7.73 -4.02 2.20
C SER A 163 -8.53 -3.80 0.94
N SER A 164 -9.66 -3.13 1.07
CA SER A 164 -10.57 -2.85 -0.04
C SER A 164 -10.67 -1.35 -0.31
N THR A 165 -11.05 -0.99 -1.54
CA THR A 165 -11.28 0.40 -1.96
C THR A 165 -10.07 1.34 -1.77
N ILE A 166 -8.87 0.79 -1.90
CA ILE A 166 -7.61 1.54 -1.83
C ILE A 166 -7.21 2.03 -3.22
N GLN A 167 -7.05 3.33 -3.37
CA GLN A 167 -6.49 3.96 -4.57
C GLN A 167 -5.09 4.50 -4.29
N ILE A 168 -4.10 4.02 -5.03
CA ILE A 168 -2.79 4.69 -5.14
C ILE A 168 -2.79 5.53 -6.40
N ARG A 169 -2.46 6.82 -6.27
CA ARG A 169 -2.37 7.72 -7.42
C ARG A 169 -1.20 8.68 -7.38
N ASN A 170 -0.79 9.14 -8.56
CA ASN A 170 0.27 10.15 -8.74
C ASN A 170 1.58 9.76 -8.04
N THR A 171 1.84 8.46 -7.91
CA THR A 171 2.90 7.93 -7.05
C THR A 171 4.13 7.61 -7.89
N VAL A 172 5.31 7.86 -7.32
CA VAL A 172 6.59 7.51 -7.93
C VAL A 172 7.32 6.57 -6.96
N VAL A 173 7.58 5.35 -7.42
CA VAL A 173 8.40 4.38 -6.68
C VAL A 173 9.61 3.97 -7.51
N PHE A 174 10.76 3.88 -6.86
CA PHE A 174 12.01 3.54 -7.55
C PHE A 174 13.02 2.85 -6.64
N ASP A 175 13.91 2.04 -7.20
CA ASP A 175 15.03 1.39 -6.49
C ASP A 175 14.63 0.64 -5.19
N ASN A 176 13.41 0.11 -5.09
CA ASN A 176 12.97 -0.66 -3.91
C ASN A 176 13.40 -2.12 -4.08
N HIS A 177 14.09 -2.70 -3.09
CA HIS A 177 14.82 -3.96 -3.23
C HIS A 177 13.96 -5.15 -3.72
N ASP A 178 12.70 -5.26 -3.30
CA ASP A 178 11.80 -6.37 -3.65
C ASP A 178 10.65 -5.94 -4.56
N THR A 179 9.92 -4.86 -4.21
CA THR A 179 8.73 -4.43 -4.98
C THR A 179 8.50 -2.94 -4.95
N GLY A 180 8.04 -2.36 -6.07
CA GLY A 180 7.55 -0.98 -6.11
C GLY A 180 6.21 -0.82 -5.40
N ILE A 181 5.15 -1.35 -6.00
CA ILE A 181 3.77 -1.30 -5.47
C ILE A 181 3.24 -2.72 -5.32
N ARG A 182 2.71 -3.04 -4.14
CA ARG A 182 2.20 -4.37 -3.83
C ARG A 182 0.75 -4.31 -3.39
N CYS A 183 -0.12 -4.86 -4.23
CA CYS A 183 -1.55 -4.89 -3.99
C CYS A 183 -1.93 -6.30 -3.52
N VAL A 184 -2.21 -6.53 -2.24
CA VAL A 184 -2.46 -7.89 -1.74
C VAL A 184 -3.80 -7.94 -1.01
N THR A 185 -4.71 -8.80 -1.50
CA THR A 185 -6.08 -9.08 -1.01
C THR A 185 -7.06 -7.90 -0.84
N ALA A 186 -8.31 -8.09 -1.31
CA ALA A 186 -9.45 -7.17 -1.12
C ALA A 186 -10.41 -7.61 0.00
N ILE A 187 -10.02 -8.62 0.78
CA ILE A 187 -10.76 -9.34 1.85
C ILE A 187 -11.69 -10.45 1.30
N ASN A 188 -11.65 -11.63 1.95
CA ASN A 188 -12.52 -12.83 1.94
C ASN A 188 -13.03 -13.49 0.63
N HIS A 189 -12.14 -13.80 -0.33
CA HIS A 189 -12.30 -14.86 -1.34
C HIS A 189 -13.75 -15.18 -1.76
N GLN A 190 -14.37 -14.23 -2.46
CA GLN A 190 -15.62 -14.35 -3.24
C GLN A 190 -16.94 -14.67 -2.51
N SER A 191 -16.98 -15.52 -1.49
CA SER A 191 -18.25 -15.97 -0.89
C SER A 191 -18.76 -15.08 0.25
N LEU A 192 -17.89 -14.27 0.85
CA LEU A 192 -18.22 -13.40 1.98
C LEU A 192 -18.14 -11.90 1.65
N ASN A 193 -17.73 -11.55 0.42
CA ASN A 193 -17.68 -10.15 0.02
C ASN A 193 -19.09 -9.58 -0.13
N ARG A 194 -19.36 -8.54 0.67
CA ARG A 194 -20.65 -7.87 0.72
C ARG A 194 -21.01 -7.34 -0.68
N PRO A 195 -22.29 -7.40 -1.12
CA PRO A 195 -22.71 -6.94 -2.44
C PRO A 195 -22.20 -5.54 -2.81
N ASN A 196 -22.23 -4.60 -1.86
CA ASN A 196 -21.79 -3.22 -2.07
C ASN A 196 -20.30 -3.10 -2.40
N LEU A 197 -19.44 -3.97 -1.84
CA LEU A 197 -18.03 -4.01 -2.20
C LEU A 197 -17.83 -4.50 -3.65
N ARG A 198 -18.57 -5.51 -4.07
CA ARG A 198 -18.48 -6.03 -5.46
C ARG A 198 -18.89 -4.98 -6.49
N ASN A 199 -19.77 -4.06 -6.12
CA ASN A 199 -20.18 -2.94 -6.98
C ASN A 199 -19.06 -1.91 -7.22
N THR A 200 -17.96 -1.95 -6.47
CA THR A 200 -16.80 -1.05 -6.70
C THR A 200 -15.72 -1.67 -7.57
N PHE A 201 -15.83 -2.95 -7.90
CA PHE A 201 -14.78 -3.67 -8.64
C PHE A 201 -14.52 -3.03 -10.00
N TYR A 202 -13.23 -2.81 -10.29
CA TYR A 202 -12.75 -2.23 -11.56
C TYR A 202 -13.13 -0.77 -11.81
N PHE A 203 -13.74 -0.10 -10.84
CA PHE A 203 -14.08 1.31 -10.92
C PHE A 203 -13.00 2.15 -10.23
N GLU A 204 -12.45 3.11 -10.97
CA GLU A 204 -11.36 3.95 -10.47
C GLU A 204 -11.77 4.78 -9.26
N ASN A 205 -12.97 5.36 -9.24
CA ASN A 205 -13.38 6.37 -8.26
C ASN A 205 -14.08 5.82 -7.01
N ASN A 206 -14.20 4.50 -6.89
CA ASN A 206 -14.75 3.88 -5.68
C ASN A 206 -14.15 2.49 -5.36
N GLY A 207 -13.35 1.90 -6.27
CA GLY A 207 -12.73 0.60 -6.11
C GLY A 207 -11.24 0.66 -5.78
N SER A 208 -10.63 -0.52 -5.70
CA SER A 208 -9.18 -0.63 -5.55
C SER A 208 -8.50 -0.34 -6.88
N SER A 209 -7.54 0.59 -6.89
CA SER A 209 -6.88 1.00 -8.13
C SER A 209 -5.45 1.51 -7.94
N VAL A 210 -4.62 1.35 -8.97
CA VAL A 210 -3.32 2.01 -9.08
C VAL A 210 -3.35 2.84 -10.36
N ILE A 211 -3.23 4.17 -10.22
CA ILE A 211 -3.42 5.09 -11.34
C ILE A 211 -2.34 6.16 -11.45
N ASN A 212 -2.08 6.67 -12.66
CA ASN A 212 -1.23 7.84 -12.91
C ASN A 212 0.13 7.79 -12.20
N SER A 213 0.80 6.64 -12.19
CA SER A 213 1.97 6.40 -11.36
C SER A 213 3.16 5.90 -12.18
N ILE A 214 4.36 6.14 -11.66
CA ILE A 214 5.62 5.75 -12.29
C ILE A 214 6.32 4.73 -11.39
N ILE A 215 6.75 3.63 -11.99
CA ILE A 215 7.44 2.54 -11.31
C ILE A 215 8.77 2.34 -12.04
N ILE A 216 9.87 2.71 -11.38
CA ILE A 216 11.22 2.58 -11.94
C ILE A 216 11.90 1.40 -11.27
N GLY A 217 12.32 0.42 -12.06
CA GLY A 217 13.08 -0.73 -11.59
C GLY A 217 14.44 -0.29 -11.08
N ASP A 218 15.27 0.25 -11.98
CA ASP A 218 16.62 0.68 -11.64
C ASP A 218 16.90 2.09 -12.20
N THR A 219 17.20 3.05 -11.34
CA THR A 219 17.62 4.39 -11.76
C THR A 219 19.09 4.45 -12.20
N GLY A 220 19.89 3.43 -11.90
CA GLY A 220 21.34 3.40 -12.08
C GLY A 220 22.11 4.23 -11.05
N THR A 221 21.43 4.81 -10.05
CA THR A 221 22.03 5.66 -9.01
C THR A 221 22.11 4.98 -7.65
N SER A 222 21.41 3.85 -7.47
CA SER A 222 21.44 3.04 -6.26
C SER A 222 22.56 2.02 -6.33
N GLY A 223 23.33 1.91 -5.24
CA GLY A 223 24.28 0.80 -5.05
C GLY A 223 23.60 -0.57 -4.90
N SER A 224 22.27 -0.61 -5.00
CA SER A 224 21.45 -1.81 -5.00
C SER A 224 20.56 -1.71 -6.25
N ALA A 225 20.89 -2.46 -7.29
CA ALA A 225 19.94 -2.71 -8.38
C ALA A 225 18.72 -3.45 -7.82
N ILE A 226 17.54 -3.27 -8.40
CA ILE A 226 16.42 -4.16 -8.08
C ILE A 226 16.79 -5.57 -8.55
N VAL A 227 16.93 -6.45 -7.56
CA VAL A 227 17.12 -7.90 -7.65
C VAL A 227 15.81 -8.52 -8.18
N PRO A 228 15.82 -9.74 -8.76
CA PRO A 228 14.63 -10.53 -9.13
C PRO A 228 13.68 -10.87 -7.95
N GLY A 229 13.15 -9.86 -7.25
CA GLY A 229 12.11 -9.98 -6.22
C GLY A 229 10.72 -10.17 -6.83
N GLU A 230 9.69 -9.61 -6.22
CA GLU A 230 8.32 -9.65 -6.74
C GLU A 230 8.05 -8.59 -7.83
N GLY A 231 9.03 -7.80 -8.27
CA GLY A 231 8.94 -6.95 -9.47
C GLY A 231 8.38 -5.54 -9.26
N GLY A 232 7.94 -4.88 -10.34
CA GLY A 232 7.47 -3.49 -10.27
C GLY A 232 6.12 -3.34 -9.55
N LEU A 233 5.10 -4.04 -10.05
CA LEU A 233 3.73 -4.04 -9.52
C LEU A 233 3.26 -5.48 -9.30
N VAL A 234 2.94 -5.80 -8.06
CA VAL A 234 2.27 -7.06 -7.70
C VAL A 234 0.76 -6.83 -7.71
N VAL A 235 0.05 -7.62 -8.52
CA VAL A 235 -1.41 -7.53 -8.67
C VAL A 235 -2.15 -8.17 -7.50
N MET A 236 -3.43 -7.81 -7.34
CA MET A 236 -4.26 -8.31 -6.25
C MET A 236 -4.49 -9.82 -6.33
N TRP A 237 -4.43 -10.45 -5.15
CA TRP A 237 -4.96 -11.81 -4.94
C TRP A 237 -6.49 -11.80 -4.77
N ASP A 238 -7.19 -11.00 -5.58
CA ASP A 238 -8.65 -10.96 -5.69
C ASP A 238 -9.05 -10.21 -6.98
N ARG A 239 -10.33 -10.26 -7.32
CA ARG A 239 -10.94 -9.45 -8.38
C ARG A 239 -11.05 -7.98 -7.94
N GLY A 240 -11.26 -7.11 -8.93
CA GLY A 240 -11.64 -5.72 -8.71
C GLY A 240 -10.51 -4.70 -8.81
N LEU A 241 -9.26 -5.14 -9.01
CA LEU A 241 -8.15 -4.22 -9.25
C LEU A 241 -8.24 -3.60 -10.65
N ARG A 242 -8.17 -2.27 -10.70
CA ARG A 242 -7.90 -1.49 -11.91
C ARG A 242 -6.50 -0.90 -11.88
N VAL A 243 -5.76 -1.03 -12.97
CA VAL A 243 -4.44 -0.44 -13.17
C VAL A 243 -4.51 0.44 -14.40
N ARG A 244 -4.27 1.75 -14.27
CA ARG A 244 -4.38 2.69 -15.40
C ARG A 244 -3.28 3.73 -15.43
N ASN A 245 -2.77 4.06 -16.61
CA ASN A 245 -1.81 5.16 -16.77
C ASN A 245 -0.56 4.96 -15.89
N ILE A 246 0.07 3.79 -16.05
CA ILE A 246 1.27 3.41 -15.32
C ILE A 246 2.45 3.35 -16.29
N THR A 247 3.53 4.05 -15.95
CA THR A 247 4.78 3.97 -16.69
C THR A 247 5.79 3.11 -15.94
N PHE A 248 6.21 2.00 -16.55
CA PHE A 248 7.27 1.14 -16.07
C PHE A 248 8.58 1.50 -16.77
N ILE A 249 9.65 1.70 -15.99
CA ILE A 249 10.95 2.15 -16.51
C ILE A 249 12.06 1.24 -15.97
N ASN A 250 12.99 0.83 -16.84
CA ASN A 250 14.24 0.12 -16.48
C ASN A 250 14.03 -1.20 -15.74
N PHE A 251 13.49 -2.18 -16.46
CA PHE A 251 13.48 -3.61 -16.11
C PHE A 251 14.19 -4.39 -17.22
N PRO A 252 15.53 -4.25 -17.35
CA PRO A 252 16.25 -4.56 -18.58
C PRO A 252 16.58 -6.04 -18.78
N SER A 253 16.43 -6.89 -17.77
CA SER A 253 16.77 -8.31 -17.85
C SER A 253 15.53 -9.21 -17.79
N ALA A 254 15.66 -10.45 -18.28
CA ALA A 254 14.62 -11.47 -18.14
C ALA A 254 14.30 -11.82 -16.66
N SER A 255 15.23 -11.55 -15.75
CA SER A 255 15.07 -11.77 -14.30
C SER A 255 14.39 -10.61 -13.58
N THR A 256 14.23 -9.45 -14.21
CA THR A 256 13.49 -8.30 -13.65
C THR A 256 12.15 -8.15 -14.36
N GLN A 257 11.04 -8.06 -13.62
CA GLN A 257 9.70 -8.01 -14.21
C GLN A 257 8.92 -6.76 -13.78
N ALA A 258 8.18 -6.19 -14.72
CA ALA A 258 7.29 -5.06 -14.44
C ALA A 258 6.03 -5.49 -13.66
N LEU A 259 5.40 -6.60 -14.06
CA LEU A 259 4.21 -7.17 -13.41
C LEU A 259 4.51 -8.52 -12.78
N TYR A 260 3.84 -8.82 -11.67
CA TYR A 260 3.96 -10.11 -11.00
C TYR A 260 2.68 -10.53 -10.28
N GLY A 261 2.50 -11.84 -10.12
CA GLY A 261 1.42 -12.44 -9.34
C GLY A 261 1.71 -12.42 -7.82
N PRO A 262 0.68 -12.40 -6.97
CA PRO A 262 0.87 -12.32 -5.51
C PRO A 262 1.44 -13.61 -4.90
N VAL A 263 2.46 -13.49 -4.04
CA VAL A 263 2.97 -14.57 -3.16
C VAL A 263 2.68 -14.22 -1.70
N ILE A 264 1.85 -14.96 -0.99
CA ILE A 264 1.52 -14.63 0.41
C ILE A 264 2.09 -15.71 1.32
N ALA A 265 3.28 -15.44 1.86
CA ALA A 265 3.92 -16.32 2.84
C ALA A 265 2.98 -16.62 4.01
N GLY A 266 2.89 -17.90 4.40
CA GLY A 266 1.99 -18.36 5.46
C GLY A 266 0.50 -18.42 5.09
N ARG A 267 0.10 -18.04 3.86
CA ARG A 267 -1.30 -18.12 3.43
C ARG A 267 -1.50 -18.81 2.09
N CYS A 268 -0.80 -18.37 1.05
CA CYS A 268 -0.88 -18.98 -0.27
C CYS A 268 0.39 -18.67 -1.08
N THR A 269 1.16 -19.70 -1.40
CA THR A 269 2.42 -19.61 -2.16
C THR A 269 2.41 -20.37 -3.49
N LEU A 270 1.45 -21.26 -3.71
CA LEU A 270 1.33 -22.08 -4.92
C LEU A 270 -0.11 -22.04 -5.47
N ARG A 271 -0.26 -21.79 -6.77
CA ARG A 271 -1.56 -21.67 -7.46
C ARG A 271 -2.45 -20.55 -6.90
N CYS A 272 -1.82 -19.47 -6.46
CA CYS A 272 -2.44 -18.29 -5.89
C CYS A 272 -2.45 -17.18 -6.94
N GLY A 273 -3.55 -17.01 -7.66
CA GLY A 273 -3.60 -16.07 -8.78
C GLY A 273 -4.84 -16.27 -9.63
N GLY A 274 -4.76 -15.85 -10.89
CA GLY A 274 -5.84 -16.04 -11.87
C GLY A 274 -7.04 -15.11 -11.65
N TRP A 275 -6.88 -14.06 -10.86
CA TRP A 275 -7.91 -13.07 -10.65
C TRP A 275 -7.84 -11.98 -11.70
N LEU A 276 -9.01 -11.63 -12.23
CA LEU A 276 -9.11 -10.60 -13.25
C LEU A 276 -8.63 -9.25 -12.70
N THR A 277 -7.59 -8.71 -13.32
CA THR A 277 -7.14 -7.32 -13.20
C THR A 277 -7.33 -6.62 -14.54
N LYS A 278 -7.83 -5.38 -14.53
CA LYS A 278 -8.00 -4.58 -15.74
C LYS A 278 -6.88 -3.58 -15.91
N PHE A 279 -6.31 -3.53 -17.10
CA PHE A 279 -5.21 -2.64 -17.48
C PHE A 279 -5.63 -1.71 -18.61
N SER A 280 -5.14 -0.47 -18.55
CA SER A 280 -5.17 0.49 -19.66
C SER A 280 -4.06 1.53 -19.52
N GLN A 281 -3.68 2.16 -20.63
CA GLN A 281 -2.75 3.28 -20.70
C GLN A 281 -1.38 2.93 -20.09
N LEU A 282 -0.88 1.71 -20.31
CA LEU A 282 0.44 1.32 -19.83
C LEU A 282 1.53 1.83 -20.77
N SER A 283 2.69 2.18 -20.19
CA SER A 283 3.87 2.55 -20.94
C SER A 283 5.10 1.81 -20.40
N PHE A 284 5.94 1.32 -21.30
CA PHE A 284 7.10 0.48 -20.96
C PHE A 284 8.36 1.05 -21.61
N ILE A 285 9.28 1.54 -20.80
CA ILE A 285 10.54 2.13 -21.23
C ILE A 285 11.68 1.26 -20.73
N ASN A 286 12.46 0.65 -21.63
CA ASN A 286 13.54 -0.27 -21.26
C ASN A 286 13.04 -1.42 -20.35
N VAL A 287 12.01 -2.14 -20.81
CA VAL A 287 11.42 -3.29 -20.10
C VAL A 287 11.49 -4.52 -20.99
N GLN A 288 12.33 -5.50 -20.61
CA GLN A 288 12.46 -6.76 -21.33
C GLN A 288 11.33 -7.74 -20.94
N ASN A 289 11.01 -7.83 -19.65
CA ASN A 289 9.97 -8.71 -19.13
C ASN A 289 8.80 -7.89 -18.54
N ARG A 290 7.69 -7.81 -19.30
CA ARG A 290 6.49 -7.06 -18.88
C ARG A 290 5.70 -7.76 -17.77
N GLY A 291 5.85 -9.07 -17.62
CA GLY A 291 5.12 -9.83 -16.62
C GLY A 291 5.68 -11.24 -16.49
N ASN A 292 6.01 -11.64 -15.26
CA ASN A 292 6.46 -12.99 -14.97
C ASN A 292 5.32 -13.79 -14.34
N PHE A 293 5.07 -14.99 -14.87
CA PHE A 293 4.03 -15.89 -14.43
C PHE A 293 4.65 -17.19 -13.93
N ARG A 294 4.25 -17.62 -12.74
CA ARG A 294 4.88 -18.77 -12.06
C ARG A 294 4.33 -20.12 -12.53
N TRP A 295 3.12 -20.13 -13.10
CA TRP A 295 2.42 -21.32 -13.60
C TRP A 295 1.27 -20.92 -14.56
N PRO A 296 0.67 -21.89 -15.27
CA PRO A 296 -0.53 -21.63 -16.07
C PRO A 296 -1.66 -21.04 -15.23
N TYR A 297 -2.30 -19.99 -15.74
CA TYR A 297 -3.38 -19.23 -15.07
C TYR A 297 -2.99 -18.49 -13.78
N ASP A 298 -1.70 -18.22 -13.56
CA ASP A 298 -1.23 -17.32 -12.51
C ASP A 298 -1.76 -15.89 -12.65
N GLY A 299 -2.00 -15.43 -13.88
CA GLY A 299 -2.59 -14.12 -14.18
C GLY A 299 -3.76 -14.20 -15.16
N LEU A 300 -4.80 -13.41 -14.87
CA LEU A 300 -5.91 -13.13 -15.78
C LEU A 300 -5.99 -11.61 -15.97
N TYR A 301 -5.49 -11.10 -17.09
CA TYR A 301 -5.39 -9.66 -17.32
C TYR A 301 -6.24 -9.25 -18.51
N GLN A 302 -7.18 -8.34 -18.30
CA GLN A 302 -7.90 -7.71 -19.39
C GLN A 302 -7.18 -6.43 -19.79
N ASP A 303 -6.72 -6.38 -21.03
CA ASP A 303 -6.09 -5.23 -21.66
C ASP A 303 -7.15 -4.43 -22.41
N GLU A 304 -7.61 -3.34 -21.83
CA GLU A 304 -8.76 -2.59 -22.36
C GLU A 304 -8.41 -1.79 -23.63
N ASP A 305 -7.14 -1.44 -23.84
CA ASP A 305 -6.70 -0.54 -24.92
C ASP A 305 -5.47 -1.05 -25.71
N GLY A 306 -5.01 -2.26 -25.45
CA GLY A 306 -3.91 -2.89 -26.18
C GLY A 306 -2.53 -2.49 -25.67
N THR A 307 -2.43 -1.65 -24.63
CA THR A 307 -1.12 -1.17 -24.13
C THR A 307 -0.31 -2.23 -23.40
N LEU A 308 -0.96 -3.29 -22.88
CA LEU A 308 -0.28 -4.41 -22.24
C LEU A 308 0.19 -5.47 -23.25
N SER A 309 -0.74 -5.93 -24.09
CA SER A 309 -0.67 -7.13 -24.92
C SER A 309 -0.56 -6.87 -26.42
N GLY A 310 -0.85 -5.64 -26.87
CA GLY A 310 -0.99 -5.28 -28.28
C GLY A 310 -2.38 -5.57 -28.86
N VAL A 311 -3.32 -6.11 -28.07
CA VAL A 311 -4.67 -6.45 -28.51
C VAL A 311 -5.71 -5.68 -27.70
N VAL A 312 -6.43 -4.77 -28.36
CA VAL A 312 -7.50 -3.98 -27.73
C VAL A 312 -8.63 -4.90 -27.25
N GLY A 313 -8.98 -4.81 -25.97
CA GLY A 313 -9.98 -5.65 -25.33
C GLY A 313 -9.53 -7.11 -25.10
N GLY A 314 -8.26 -7.41 -25.37
CA GLY A 314 -7.70 -8.75 -25.22
C GLY A 314 -7.65 -9.22 -23.77
N ILE A 315 -7.68 -10.54 -23.58
CA ILE A 315 -7.44 -11.17 -22.28
C ILE A 315 -6.12 -11.93 -22.37
N VAL A 316 -5.15 -11.51 -21.56
CA VAL A 316 -3.90 -12.23 -21.34
C VAL A 316 -4.14 -13.29 -20.26
N LEU A 317 -4.02 -14.55 -20.68
CA LEU A 317 -3.94 -15.70 -19.80
C LEU A 317 -2.49 -16.11 -19.71
N SER A 318 -1.97 -16.28 -18.50
CA SER A 318 -0.61 -16.79 -18.37
C SER A 318 -0.53 -18.25 -18.85
N PRO A 319 0.45 -18.57 -19.72
CA PRO A 319 0.56 -19.87 -20.38
C PRO A 319 0.89 -21.03 -19.42
#